data_AF-A0A662W954-F1
#
_entry.id   AF-A0A662W954-F1
#
_cell.length_a   1.000
_cell.length_b   1.000
_cell.length_c   1.000
_cell.angle_alpha   90.00
_cell.angle_beta   90.00
_cell.angle_gamma   90.00
#
_symmetry.space_group_name_H-M   'P 1'
#
loop_
_entity.id
_entity.type
_entity.pdbx_description
1 polymer ?
#
loop_
_entity_poly.entity_id
_entity_poly.type
_entity_poly.pdbx_seq_one_letter_code
_entity_poly.pdbx_strand_id
1 'polypeptide(L)' 'MSIEAELADIKRLLTEISQKLNELIEEKEIAAMMKLSEVSLKDFLEDEPDIYSIRDVKVRYR' A
#
# COMPACT_ATOMS: atom_id res chain seq x y z
N MET A 1 -2.41 18.88 -37.36
CA MET A 1 -2.11 18.90 -35.93
C MET A 1 -1.73 20.32 -35.58
N SER A 2 -2.45 20.97 -34.66
CA SER A 2 -2.05 22.30 -34.19
C SER A 2 -1.15 22.15 -32.98
N ILE A 3 -0.17 23.05 -32.85
CA ILE A 3 0.74 23.12 -31.70
C ILE A 3 -0.04 23.23 -30.38
N GLU A 4 -1.19 23.89 -30.41
CA GLU A 4 -2.08 24.04 -29.25
C GLU A 4 -2.67 22.71 -28.79
N ALA A 5 -3.05 21.83 -29.73
CA ALA A 5 -3.56 20.50 -29.41
C ALA A 5 -2.47 19.63 -28.77
N GLU A 6 -1.25 19.66 -29.32
CA GLU A 6 -0.10 18.94 -28.76
C GLU A 6 0.26 19.46 -27.36
N LEU A 7 0.22 20.79 -27.15
CA LEU A 7 0.48 21.38 -25.83
C LEU A 7 -0.58 20.98 -24.80
N ALA A 8 -1.84 20.87 -25.20
CA ALA A 8 -2.93 20.41 -24.34
C ALA A 8 -2.76 18.93 -23.96
N ASP A 9 -2.37 18.09 -24.91
CA ASP A 9 -2.09 16.67 -24.68
C ASP A 9 -0.90 16.47 -23.73
N ILE A 10 0.19 17.22 -23.91
CA ILE A 10 1.36 17.19 -23.00
C ILE A 10 0.96 17.58 -21.58
N LYS A 11 0.15 18.63 -21.41
CA LYS A 11 -0.35 19.05 -20.09
C LYS A 11 -1.18 17.96 -19.42
N ARG A 12 -2.08 17.31 -20.17
CA ARG A 12 -2.88 16.19 -19.64
C ARG A 12 -1.99 15.05 -19.16
N LEU A 13 -1.03 14.63 -19.98
CA LEU A 13 -0.09 13.55 -19.62
C LEU A 13 0.74 13.91 -18.38
N LEU A 14 1.20 15.16 -18.26
CA LEU A 14 1.91 15.63 -17.06
C LEU A 14 1.04 15.56 -15.80
N THR A 15 -0.23 15.93 -15.90
CA THR A 15 -1.18 15.83 -14.77
C THR A 15 -1.39 14.38 -14.37
N GLU A 16 -1.58 13.46 -15.32
CA GLU A 16 -1.74 12.03 -15.05
C GLU A 16 -0.49 11.43 -14.41
N ILE A 17 0.70 11.78 -14.90
CA ILE A 17 1.98 11.33 -14.31
C ILE A 17 2.11 11.83 -12.88
N SER A 18 1.77 13.11 -12.63
CA SER A 18 1.81 13.70 -11.29
C SER A 18 0.89 12.97 -10.32
N GLN A 19 -0.33 12.63 -10.75
CA GLN A 19 -1.28 11.86 -9.95
C GLN A 19 -0.74 10.46 -9.60
N LYS A 20 -0.22 9.74 -10.59
CA LYS A 20 0.37 8.41 -10.39
C LYS A 20 1.58 8.43 -9.45
N LEU A 21 2.40 9.48 -9.51
CA LEU A 21 3.52 9.64 -8.60
C LEU A 21 3.05 9.84 -7.15
N ASN A 22 1.99 10.61 -6.94
CA ASN A 22 1.43 10.80 -5.60
C ASN A 22 0.88 9.49 -5.03
N GLU A 23 0.15 8.70 -5.84
CA GLU A 23 -0.34 7.38 -5.44
C GLU A 23 0.80 6.44 -5.03
N LEU A 24 1.88 6.40 -5.83
CA LEU A 24 3.05 5.57 -5.53
C LEU A 24 3.79 6.02 -4.25
N ILE A 25 3.83 7.32 -3.97
CA ILE A 25 4.42 7.84 -2.73
C ILE A 25 3.59 7.41 -1.54
N GLU A 26 2.25 7.55 -1.60
CA GLU A 26 1.34 7.15 -0.53
C GLU A 26 1.46 5.65 -0.23
N GLU A 27 1.44 4.79 -1.25
CA GLU A 27 1.62 3.34 -1.08
C GLU A 27 2.95 3.00 -0.39
N LYS A 28 4.04 3.70 -0.78
CA LYS A 28 5.36 3.50 -0.18
C LYS A 28 5.39 3.94 1.28
N GLU A 29 4.75 5.05 1.63
CA GLU A 29 4.64 5.53 3.00
C GLU A 29 3.87 4.54 3.88
N ILE A 30 2.74 4.02 3.38
CA ILE A 30 1.96 2.97 4.06
C ILE A 30 2.83 1.74 4.30
N ALA A 31 3.52 1.23 3.27
CA ALA A 31 4.38 0.07 3.41
C ALA A 31 5.55 0.29 4.39
N ALA A 32 6.15 1.48 4.39
CA ALA A 32 7.20 1.85 5.33
C ALA A 32 6.67 1.89 6.77
N MET A 33 5.48 2.47 6.98
CA MET A 33 4.83 2.49 8.28
C MET A 33 4.50 1.08 8.77
N MET A 34 3.95 0.22 7.91
CA MET A 34 3.71 -1.18 8.23
C MET A 34 4.98 -1.90 8.65
N LYS A 35 6.09 -1.67 7.93
CA LYS A 35 7.37 -2.32 8.27
C LYS A 35 7.94 -1.81 9.59
N LEU A 36 7.83 -0.51 9.85
CA LEU A 36 8.23 0.07 11.14
C LEU A 36 7.41 -0.49 12.29
N SER A 37 6.08 -0.62 12.11
CA SER A 37 5.20 -1.25 13.10
C SER A 37 5.57 -2.72 13.33
N GLU A 38 5.83 -3.49 12.27
CA GLU A 38 6.27 -4.89 12.38
C GLU A 38 7.55 -4.99 13.21
N VAL A 39 8.57 -4.18 12.91
CA VAL A 39 9.84 -4.20 13.66
C VAL A 39 9.64 -3.75 15.10
N SER A 40 8.85 -2.69 15.33
CA SER A 40 8.59 -2.17 16.68
C SER A 40 7.80 -3.13 17.56
N LEU A 41 6.90 -3.92 16.97
CA LEU A 41 6.01 -4.83 17.69
C LEU A 41 6.54 -6.26 17.71
N LYS A 42 7.62 -6.56 16.98
CA LYS A 42 8.18 -7.91 16.86
C LYS A 42 8.41 -8.55 18.23
N ASP A 43 9.17 -7.87 19.09
CA ASP A 43 9.53 -8.41 20.41
C ASP A 43 8.30 -8.55 21.32
N PHE A 44 7.30 -7.68 21.15
CA PHE A 44 6.04 -7.76 21.90
C PHE A 44 5.18 -8.97 21.46
N LEU A 45 5.14 -9.23 20.16
CA LEU A 45 4.33 -10.31 19.56
C LEU A 45 5.04 -11.67 19.60
N GLU A 46 6.37 -11.73 19.71
CA GLU A 46 7.13 -12.99 19.78
C GLU A 46 6.79 -13.81 21.03
N ASP A 47 6.42 -13.15 22.13
CA ASP A 47 6.03 -13.80 23.39
C ASP A 47 4.53 -14.14 23.47
N GLU A 48 3.73 -13.78 22.45
CA GLU A 48 2.31 -14.09 22.44
C GLU A 48 2.07 -15.60 22.20
N PRO A 49 1.28 -16.27 23.05
CA PRO A 49 0.96 -17.68 22.85
C PRO A 49 0.06 -17.85 21.61
N ASP A 50 0.30 -18.91 20.83
CA ASP A 50 -0.57 -19.32 19.72
C ASP A 50 -1.95 -19.76 20.26
N ILE A 51 -2.86 -18.79 20.40
CA ILE A 51 -4.21 -18.99 20.95
C ILE A 51 -5.21 -19.56 19.94
N TYR A 52 -4.86 -19.61 18.65
CA TYR A 52 -5.70 -20.19 17.59
C TYR A 52 -5.00 -21.34 16.91
N SER A 53 -5.66 -22.49 16.87
CA SER A 53 -5.21 -23.66 16.15
C SER A 53 -5.88 -23.77 14.78
N ILE A 54 -5.27 -24.56 13.88
CA ILE A 54 -5.88 -24.93 12.58
C ILE A 54 -7.29 -25.55 12.77
N ARG A 55 -7.57 -26.15 13.94
CA ARG A 55 -8.89 -26.72 14.25
C ARG A 55 -9.95 -25.63 14.44
N ASP A 56 -9.58 -24.49 15.01
CA ASP A 56 -10.48 -23.35 15.25
C ASP A 56 -10.88 -22.67 13.94
N VAL A 57 -9.95 -22.59 12.99
CA VAL A 57 -10.21 -22.02 11.65
C VAL A 57 -11.31 -22.80 10.91
N LYS A 58 -11.37 -24.14 11.09
CA LYS A 58 -12.37 -25.00 10.43
C LYS A 58 -13.81 -24.82 10.93
N VAL A 59 -14.00 -24.20 12.10
CA VAL A 59 -15.35 -23.95 12.64
C VAL A 59 -16.06 -22.81 11.91
N ARG A 60 -15.29 -21.84 11.36
CA ARG A 60 -15.84 -20.63 10.71
C ARG A 60 -16.21 -20.82 9.23
N TYR A 61 -15.65 -21.83 8.56
CA TYR A 61 -15.86 -22.09 7.13
C TYR A 61 -16.77 -23.29 6.85
N ARG A 62 -17.72 -23.58 7.74
CA ARG A 62 -18.80 -24.54 7.49
C ARG A 62 -20.00 -23.89 6.83
#